data_AF-Q9AXX9-F1
#
_entry.id   AF-Q9AXX9-F1
#
_cell.length_a   1.000
_cell.length_b   1.000
_cell.length_c   1.000
_cell.angle_alpha   90.00
_cell.angle_beta   90.00
_cell.angle_gamma   90.00
#
_symmetry.space_group_name_H-M   'P 1'
#
loop_
_entity.id
_entity.type
_entity.pdbx_description
1 polymer ?
#
loop_
_entity_poly.entity_id
_entity_poly.type
_entity_poly.pdbx_seq_one_letter_code
_entity_poly.pdbx_strand_id
1 'polypeptide(L)' 'PDYYFRITNSEHMTDLKEKFKRMCDKSMIRKRHMHLTEEFLKEIPNMCAYMAPS' A
#
# COMPACT_ATOMS: atom_id res chain seq x y z
N PRO A 1 6.20 -2.19 3.59
CA PRO A 1 4.97 -3.01 3.65
C PRO A 1 3.90 -2.39 4.55
N ASP A 2 4.26 -2.04 5.79
CA ASP A 2 3.30 -1.63 6.82
C ASP A 2 2.49 -0.38 6.44
N TYR A 3 3.15 0.67 5.95
CA TYR A 3 2.47 1.88 5.48
C TYR A 3 1.37 1.58 4.44
N TYR A 4 1.70 0.80 3.41
CA TYR A 4 0.77 0.50 2.32
C TYR A 4 -0.44 -0.32 2.78
N PHE A 5 -0.23 -1.32 3.63
CA PHE A 5 -1.33 -2.18 4.12
C PHE A 5 -2.21 -1.46 5.14
N ARG A 6 -1.64 -0.54 5.92
CA ARG A 6 -2.41 0.33 6.83
C ARG A 6 -3.30 1.30 6.05
N ILE A 7 -2.74 2.03 5.08
CA ILE A 7 -3.50 3.06 4.36
C ILE A 7 -4.59 2.46 3.44
N THR A 8 -4.39 1.23 2.98
CA THR A 8 -5.37 0.47 2.17
C THR A 8 -6.30 -0.42 2.99
N ASN A 9 -6.33 -0.27 4.33
CA ASN A 9 -7.18 -1.05 5.24
C ASN A 9 -7.08 -2.59 5.04
N SER A 10 -5.90 -3.08 4.66
CA SER A 10 -5.66 -4.47 4.26
C SER A 10 -4.84 -5.27 5.29
N GLU A 11 -4.72 -4.78 6.54
CA GLU A 11 -3.87 -5.41 7.56
C GLU A 11 -4.24 -6.86 7.90
N HIS A 12 -5.51 -7.22 7.75
CA HIS A 12 -6.03 -8.57 7.96
C HIS A 12 -5.52 -9.58 6.90
N MET A 13 -4.98 -9.12 5.78
CA MET A 13 -4.44 -9.97 4.70
C MET A 13 -2.98 -10.34 4.96
N THR A 14 -2.73 -11.09 6.03
CA THR A 14 -1.38 -11.40 6.55
C THR A 14 -0.50 -12.11 5.53
N ASP A 15 -1.04 -13.08 4.79
CA ASP A 15 -0.29 -13.87 3.81
C ASP A 15 0.15 -12.99 2.61
N LEU A 16 -0.73 -12.09 2.18
CA LEU A 16 -0.43 -11.13 1.13
C LEU A 16 0.63 -10.12 1.59
N LYS A 17 0.55 -9.68 2.86
CA LYS A 17 1.54 -8.79 3.47
C LYS A 17 2.92 -9.44 3.51
N GLU A 18 3.00 -10.74 3.84
CA GLU A 18 4.25 -11.49 3.83
C GLU A 18 4.83 -11.61 2.42
N LYS A 19 4.00 -11.96 1.43
CA LYS A 19 4.41 -12.00 0.02
C LYS A 19 4.91 -10.64 -0.46
N PHE A 20 4.23 -9.56 -0.09
CA PHE A 20 4.62 -8.19 -0.42
C PHE A 20 5.97 -7.80 0.19
N LYS A 21 6.22 -8.18 1.45
CA LYS A 21 7.53 -7.99 2.10
C LYS A 21 8.64 -8.66 1.30
N ARG A 22 8.47 -9.93 0.93
CA ARG A 22 9.45 -10.67 0.10
C ARG A 22 9.72 -9.98 -1.24
N MET A 23 8.69 -9.40 -1.87
CA MET A 23 8.85 -8.63 -3.11
C MET A 23 9.63 -7.33 -2.90
N CYS A 24 9.34 -6.58 -1.83
CA CYS A 24 10.09 -5.38 -1.48
C CYS A 24 11.57 -5.67 -1.26
N ASP A 25 11.88 -6.71 -0.47
CA ASP A 25 13.25 -7.09 -0.13
C ASP A 25 14.05 -7.47 -1.39
N LYS A 26 13.45 -8.26 -2.29
CA LYS A 26 14.08 -8.67 -3.55
C LYS A 26 14.21 -7.55 -4.59
N SER A 27 13.40 -6.49 -4.49
CA SER A 27 13.49 -5.36 -5.44
C SER A 27 14.74 -4.51 -5.25
N MET A 28 15.43 -4.64 -4.11
CA MET A 28 16.63 -3.87 -3.76
C MET A 28 16.42 -2.33 -3.77
N ILE A 29 15.16 -1.87 -3.76
CA ILE A 29 14.82 -0.44 -3.74
C ILE A 29 14.85 0.06 -2.31
N ARG A 30 15.76 0.99 -2.01
CA ARG A 30 15.91 1.58 -0.66
C ARG A 30 14.92 2.71 -0.36
N LYS A 31 14.59 3.54 -1.37
CA LYS A 31 13.68 4.68 -1.23
C LYS A 31 12.81 4.81 -2.47
N ARG A 32 11.53 5.10 -2.27
CA ARG A 32 10.56 5.41 -3.33
C ARG A 32 9.97 6.77 -3.04
N HIS A 33 9.95 7.64 -4.05
CA HIS A 33 9.28 8.93 -3.98
C HIS A 33 7.88 8.77 -4.56
N MET A 34 6.86 9.08 -3.77
CA MET A 34 5.45 9.04 -4.19
C MET A 34 4.85 10.44 -4.04
N HIS A 35 4.04 10.84 -5.03
CA HIS A 35 3.24 12.06 -4.96
C HIS A 35 1.95 11.87 -4.15
N LEU A 36 1.47 10.63 -4.06
CA LEU A 36 0.28 10.28 -3.29
C LEU A 36 0.63 10.29 -1.79
N THR A 37 0.23 11.35 -1.10
CA THR A 37 0.40 11.50 0.35
C THR A 37 -0.73 10.80 1.11
N GLU A 38 -0.54 10.60 2.41
CA GLU A 38 -1.55 9.98 3.26
C GLU A 38 -2.83 10.84 3.34
N GLU A 39 -2.69 12.17 3.32
CA GLU A 39 -3.80 13.13 3.33
C GLU A 39 -4.63 13.01 2.05
N PHE A 40 -3.97 13.01 0.88
CA PHE A 40 -4.64 12.86 -0.41
C PHE A 40 -5.41 11.54 -0.53
N LEU A 41 -4.82 10.45 -0.05
CA LEU A 41 -5.47 9.14 -0.07
C LEU A 41 -6.66 9.04 0.90
N LYS A 42 -6.66 9.82 1.99
CA LYS A 42 -7.82 9.93 2.89
C LYS A 42 -8.96 10.72 2.29
N GLU A 43 -8.67 11.73 1.46
CA GLU A 43 -9.69 12.51 0.74
C GLU A 43 -10.39 11.67 -0.34
N ILE A 44 -9.68 10.72 -0.97
CA ILE A 44 -10.22 9.87 -2.04
C ILE A 44 -10.07 8.38 -1.67
N PRO A 45 -10.89 7.86 -0.74
CA PRO A 45 -10.74 6.49 -0.23
C PRO A 45 -10.90 5.41 -1.33
N ASN A 46 -11.62 5.71 -2.42
CA ASN A 46 -11.76 4.79 -3.56
C ASN A 46 -10.42 4.45 -4.21
N MET A 47 -9.43 5.35 -4.17
CA MET A 47 -8.07 5.09 -4.69
C MET A 47 -7.37 3.95 -3.95
N CYS A 48 -7.76 3.69 -2.69
CA CYS A 48 -7.23 2.61 -1.88
C CYS A 48 -8.04 1.31 -1.99
N ALA A 49 -9.20 1.34 -2.67
CA ALA A 49 -10.05 0.18 -2.85
C ALA A 49 -9.67 -0.58 -4.14
N TYR A 50 -9.58 -1.91 -4.06
CA TYR A 50 -9.09 -2.74 -5.16
C TYR A 50 -9.96 -2.67 -6.44
N MET A 51 -11.27 -2.50 -6.30
CA MET A 51 -12.25 -2.60 -7.40
C MET A 51 -13.28 -1.46 -7.42
N ALA A 52 -12.97 -0.33 -6.77
CA ALA A 52 -13.83 0.85 -6.84
C ALA A 52 -13.46 1.73 -8.06
N PRO A 53 -14.42 2.45 -8.65
CA PRO A 53 -14.08 3.51 -9.61
C PRO A 53 -13.29 4.61 -8.91
N SER A 54 -12.12 4.93 -9.48
CA SER A 54 -11.16 5.93 -9.02
C SER A 54 -11.21 7.21 -9.85
#